data_AF-A0A9P7BI54-F1
#
_entry.id   AF-A0A9P7BI54-F1
#
_cell.length_a   1.000
_cell.length_b   1.000
_cell.length_c   1.000
_cell.angle_alpha   90.00
_cell.angle_beta   90.00
_cell.angle_gamma   90.00
#
_symmetry.space_group_name_H-M   'P 1'
#
loop_
_entity.id
_entity.type
_entity.pdbx_description
1 polymer ?
#
loop_
_entity_poly.entity_id
_entity_poly.type
_entity_poly.pdbx_seq_one_letter_code
_entity_poly.pdbx_strand_id
1 'polypeptide(L)'
;MQEEARGEVISNPRVVTTNQREALIKQGKEIGYVTISGGGTGGVATPNVQFKEVVLELKVTPTITNDNRVFLNMQLKKDEVERLIQLQGYGTVPEINRPA
;
A
#
# COMPACT_ATOMS: atom_id res chain seq x y z
N MET A 1 16.76 -11.59 24.77
CA MET A 1 16.39 -12.03 23.41
C MET A 1 15.69 -10.86 22.75
N GLN A 2 16.40 -10.10 21.91
CA GLN A 2 15.80 -9.10 21.01
C GLN A 2 16.17 -9.59 19.61
N GLU A 3 15.19 -10.17 18.91
CA GLU A 3 15.32 -10.48 17.50
C GLU A 3 14.94 -9.21 16.73
N GLU A 4 15.94 -8.44 16.31
CA GLU A 4 15.74 -7.48 15.23
C GLU A 4 15.55 -8.29 13.94
N ALA A 5 14.30 -8.63 13.62
CA ALA A 5 13.94 -9.18 12.31
C ALA A 5 14.04 -8.07 11.26
N ARG A 6 15.27 -7.66 10.91
CA ARG A 6 15.55 -6.84 9.72
C ARG A 6 15.39 -7.72 8.48
N GLY A 7 14.15 -8.09 8.18
CA GLY A 7 13.79 -8.64 6.88
C GLY A 7 13.80 -7.52 5.85
N GLU A 8 14.86 -7.42 5.06
CA GLU A 8 14.89 -6.49 3.93
C GLU A 8 13.96 -7.04 2.83
N VAL A 9 12.78 -6.44 2.67
CA VAL A 9 11.86 -6.78 1.60
C VAL A 9 12.34 -6.12 0.31
N ILE A 10 13.03 -6.89 -0.53
CA ILE A 10 13.48 -6.43 -1.85
C ILE A 10 12.36 -6.69 -2.87
N SER A 11 11.69 -5.63 -3.30
CA SER A 11 10.66 -5.69 -4.33
C SER A 11 11.23 -5.26 -5.69
N ASN A 12 11.13 -6.14 -6.70
CA ASN A 12 11.62 -5.88 -8.07
C ASN A 12 10.46 -5.87 -9.10
N PRO A 13 9.60 -4.84 -9.11
CA PRO A 13 8.53 -4.73 -10.09
C PRO A 13 9.10 -4.51 -11.51
N ARG A 14 8.47 -5.14 -12.51
CA ARG A 14 8.82 -4.98 -13.94
C ARG A 14 7.58 -4.64 -14.75
N VAL A 15 7.66 -3.63 -15.60
CA VAL A 15 6.56 -3.17 -16.44
C VAL A 15 7.06 -2.96 -17.86
N VAL A 16 6.23 -3.32 -18.86
CA VAL A 16 6.50 -3.12 -20.28
C VAL A 16 5.43 -2.19 -20.83
N THR A 17 5.83 -1.13 -21.53
CA THR A 17 4.92 -0.14 -22.11
C THR A 17 5.47 0.43 -23.41
N THR A 18 4.64 1.19 -24.12
CA THR A 18 5.00 1.86 -25.37
C THR A 18 5.48 3.30 -25.10
N ASN A 19 6.19 3.89 -26.07
CA ASN A 19 6.61 5.30 -26.01
C ASN A 19 5.43 6.23 -25.70
N GLN A 20 5.63 7.17 -24.77
CA GLN A 20 4.66 8.16 -24.30
C GLN A 20 3.37 7.58 -23.69
N ARG A 21 3.36 6.29 -23.34
CA ARG A 21 2.20 5.62 -22.74
C ARG A 21 2.45 5.31 -21.28
N GLU A 22 1.60 5.87 -20.41
CA GLU A 22 1.61 5.56 -18.99
C GLU A 22 1.38 4.06 -18.78
N ALA A 23 2.22 3.47 -17.95
CA ALA A 23 2.02 2.13 -17.44
C ALA A 23 2.15 2.10 -15.92
N LEU A 24 1.42 1.17 -15.34
CA LEU A 24 1.22 1.06 -13.92
C LEU A 24 1.35 -0.42 -13.54
N ILE A 25 2.22 -0.70 -12.58
CA ILE A 25 2.30 -2.00 -11.92
C ILE A 25 1.98 -1.80 -10.44
N LYS A 26 1.04 -2.59 -9.92
CA LYS A 26 0.69 -2.64 -8.50
C LYS A 26 0.90 -4.04 -7.97
N GLN A 27 1.55 -4.16 -6.82
CA GLN A 27 1.72 -5.40 -6.09
C GLN A 27 1.42 -5.14 -4.62
N GLY A 28 0.49 -5.88 -4.04
CA GLY A 28 0.11 -5.69 -2.66
C GLY A 28 -1.07 -6.56 -2.26
N LYS A 29 -1.66 -6.22 -1.12
CA LYS A 29 -2.84 -6.90 -0.58
C LYS A 29 -3.72 -5.91 0.15
N GLU A 30 -4.97 -6.30 0.33
CA GLU A 30 -5.90 -5.61 1.19
C GLU A 30 -5.86 -6.19 2.60
N ILE A 31 -5.88 -5.33 3.60
CA ILE A 31 -5.93 -5.72 5.01
C ILE A 31 -7.30 -5.33 5.55
N GLY A 32 -8.06 -6.35 5.96
CA GLY A 32 -9.33 -6.16 6.65
C GLY A 32 -9.13 -5.72 8.09
N TYR A 33 -9.87 -4.72 8.54
CA TYR A 33 -9.94 -4.28 9.93
C TYR A 33 -11.40 -4.02 10.33
N VAL A 34 -11.70 -4.24 11.60
CA VAL A 34 -13.04 -4.03 12.14
C VAL A 34 -13.17 -2.57 12.55
N THR A 35 -14.24 -1.94 12.09
CA THR A 35 -14.70 -0.63 12.53
C THR A 35 -16.04 -0.79 13.23
N ILE A 36 -16.32 0.10 14.17
CA ILE A 36 -17.65 0.18 14.77
C ILE A 36 -18.31 1.45 14.25
N SER A 37 -19.43 1.25 13.56
CA SER A 37 -20.35 2.32 13.21
C SER A 37 -21.52 2.32 14.20
N GLY A 38 -21.80 3.49 14.78
CA GLY A 38 -22.84 3.66 15.80
C GLY A 38 -22.34 3.45 17.24
N GLY A 39 -23.12 3.96 18.20
CA GLY A 39 -22.76 3.97 19.63
C GLY A 39 -22.96 5.31 20.34
N GLY A 40 -23.92 6.13 19.90
CA GLY A 40 -24.49 7.18 20.76
C GLY A 40 -25.39 6.56 21.83
N THR A 41 -25.78 7.36 22.83
CA THR A 41 -26.61 6.97 23.99
C THR A 41 -27.82 6.11 23.55
N GLY A 42 -27.73 4.78 23.70
CA GLY A 42 -28.82 3.83 23.44
C GLY A 42 -28.81 3.07 22.09
N GLY A 43 -27.80 3.25 21.23
CA GLY A 43 -27.69 2.52 19.95
C GLY A 43 -26.81 1.27 20.01
N VAL A 44 -27.24 0.18 19.35
CA VAL A 44 -26.43 -1.06 19.21
C VAL A 44 -25.20 -0.78 18.33
N ALA A 45 -24.01 -0.98 18.90
CA ALA A 45 -22.76 -0.94 18.17
C ALA A 45 -22.74 -2.05 17.11
N THR A 46 -22.62 -1.70 15.83
CA THR A 46 -22.57 -2.69 14.74
C THR A 46 -21.14 -2.82 14.24
N PRO A 47 -20.51 -4.02 14.36
CA PRO A 47 -19.20 -4.24 13.79
C PRO A 47 -19.28 -4.29 12.25
N ASN A 48 -18.40 -3.57 11.59
CA ASN A 48 -18.29 -3.52 10.14
C ASN A 48 -16.84 -3.78 9.71
N VAL A 49 -16.62 -4.65 8.73
CA VAL A 49 -15.28 -4.94 8.21
C VAL A 49 -14.96 -3.98 7.07
N GLN A 50 -13.91 -3.18 7.24
CA GLN A 50 -13.35 -2.32 6.20
C GLN A 50 -12.03 -2.87 5.70
N PHE A 51 -11.72 -2.63 4.43
CA PHE A 51 -10.47 -3.04 3.81
C PHE A 51 -9.58 -1.83 3.54
N LYS A 52 -8.29 -1.98 3.83
CA LYS A 52 -7.27 -0.98 3.50
C LYS A 52 -6.23 -1.60 2.58
N GLU A 53 -6.03 -1.00 1.42
CA GLU A 53 -4.97 -1.40 0.50
C GLU A 53 -3.59 -1.03 1.05
N VAL A 54 -2.68 -2.00 0.98
CA VAL A 54 -1.24 -1.85 1.18
C VAL A 54 -0.56 -2.33 -0.08
N VAL A 55 -0.15 -1.39 -0.92
CA VAL A 55 0.39 -1.65 -2.26
C VAL A 55 1.74 -0.98 -2.48
N LEU A 56 2.64 -1.71 -3.15
CA LEU A 56 3.74 -1.14 -3.91
C LEU A 56 3.23 -0.86 -5.32
N GLU A 57 3.28 0.39 -5.73
CA GLU A 57 2.84 0.86 -7.03
C GLU A 57 3.97 1.62 -7.71
N LEU A 58 4.31 1.22 -8.92
CA LEU A 58 5.20 1.96 -9.81
C LEU A 58 4.40 2.40 -11.03
N LYS A 59 4.30 3.71 -11.21
CA LYS A 59 3.77 4.34 -12.40
C LYS A 59 4.92 4.92 -13.21
N VAL A 60 4.95 4.64 -14.50
CA VAL A 60 6.01 5.11 -15.39
C VAL A 60 5.45 5.56 -16.73
N THR A 61 5.99 6.66 -17.24
CA THR A 61 5.73 7.16 -18.59
C THR A 61 7.07 7.38 -19.28
N PRO A 62 7.45 6.52 -20.25
CA PRO A 62 8.70 6.68 -20.96
C PRO A 62 8.57 7.63 -22.15
N THR A 63 9.64 8.34 -22.46
CA THR A 63 9.80 9.15 -23.67
C THR A 63 11.12 8.77 -24.33
N ILE A 64 11.04 8.20 -25.53
CA ILE A 64 12.19 7.82 -26.35
C ILE A 64 12.57 9.00 -27.25
N THR A 65 13.83 9.44 -27.19
CA THR A 65 14.37 10.51 -28.04
C THR A 65 15.06 9.95 -29.29
N ASN A 66 15.26 10.81 -30.30
CA ASN A 66 15.85 10.43 -31.59
C ASN A 66 17.32 9.96 -31.50
N ASP A 67 18.02 10.26 -30.41
CA ASP A 67 19.37 9.78 -30.11
C ASP A 67 19.38 8.46 -29.30
N ASN A 68 18.25 7.74 -29.29
CA ASN A 68 18.03 6.48 -28.57
C ASN A 68 18.18 6.57 -27.04
N ARG A 69 18.00 7.76 -26.44
CA ARG A 69 17.86 7.89 -24.99
C ARG A 69 16.42 7.69 -24.56
N VAL A 70 16.23 7.28 -23.31
CA VAL A 70 14.92 7.10 -22.70
C VAL A 70 14.82 7.98 -21.47
N PHE A 71 13.89 8.92 -21.49
CA PHE A 71 13.48 9.67 -20.30
C PHE A 71 12.33 8.95 -19.63
N LEU A 72 12.41 8.73 -18.32
CA LEU A 72 11.37 8.07 -17.55
C LEU A 72 10.79 9.07 -16.56
N ASN A 73 9.51 9.38 -16.70
CA ASN A 73 8.76 10.00 -15.62
C ASN A 73 8.22 8.89 -14.73
N MET A 74 8.64 8.82 -13.47
CA MET A 74 8.30 7.73 -12.56
C MET A 74 7.69 8.26 -11.27
N GLN A 75 6.66 7.57 -10.80
CA GLN A 75 6.08 7.77 -9.47
C GLN A 75 6.07 6.41 -8.77
N LEU A 76 6.74 6.34 -7.63
CA LEU A 76 6.75 5.17 -6.77
C LEU A 76 5.90 5.46 -5.54
N LYS A 77 4.98 4.57 -5.24
CA LYS A 77 4.23 4.55 -3.99
C LYS A 77 4.53 3.23 -3.30
N LYS A 78 4.99 3.26 -2.05
CA LYS A 78 5.37 2.07 -1.29
C LYS A 78 4.63 2.04 0.03
N ASP A 79 3.48 1.37 0.10
CA ASP A 79 2.81 1.18 1.38
C ASP A 79 3.43 -0.04 2.11
N GLU A 80 3.71 0.10 3.41
CA GLU A 80 4.17 -1.00 4.27
C GLU A 80 3.34 -1.06 5.55
N VAL A 81 3.07 -2.28 6.04
CA VAL A 81 2.44 -2.46 7.36
C VAL A 81 3.52 -2.29 8.41
N GLU A 82 3.43 -1.23 9.21
CA GLU A 82 4.38 -0.95 10.27
C GLU A 82 4.09 -1.81 11.50
N ARG A 83 2.83 -1.85 11.92
CA ARG A 83 2.37 -2.72 13.01
C ARG A 83 0.86 -2.92 12.98
N LEU A 84 0.40 -3.92 13.71
CA LEU A 84 -1.02 -4.14 13.98
C LEU A 84 -1.32 -3.73 15.43
N ILE A 85 -2.20 -2.75 15.60
CA ILE A 85 -2.66 -2.29 16.91
C ILE A 85 -3.86 -3.15 17.31
N GLN A 86 -3.77 -3.85 18.44
CA GLN A 86 -4.90 -4.63 18.97
C GLN A 86 -5.70 -3.78 19.96
N LEU A 87 -6.95 -3.49 19.60
CA LEU A 87 -7.90 -2.77 20.44
C LEU A 87 -8.71 -3.79 21.25
N GLN A 88 -8.70 -3.64 22.58
CA GLN A 88 -9.45 -4.51 23.49
C GLN A 88 -10.95 -4.47 23.16
N GLY A 89 -11.51 -5.62 22.77
CA GLY A 89 -12.93 -5.76 22.39
C GLY A 89 -13.29 -5.33 20.96
N TYR A 90 -12.35 -4.75 20.20
CA TYR A 90 -12.65 -4.12 18.89
C TYR A 90 -11.85 -4.70 17.71
N GLY A 91 -10.89 -5.60 17.97
CA GLY A 91 -10.11 -6.28 16.93
C GLY A 91 -8.77 -5.60 16.64
N THR A 92 -8.19 -5.87 15.48
CA THR A 92 -6.86 -5.35 15.07
C THR A 92 -6.99 -4.29 13.98
N VAL A 93 -6.27 -3.17 14.15
CA VAL A 93 -6.19 -2.08 13.17
C VAL A 93 -4.75 -1.98 12.64
N PRO A 94 -4.54 -1.98 11.31
CA PRO A 94 -3.21 -1.83 10.74
C PRO A 94 -2.75 -0.37 10.77
N GLU A 95 -1.53 -0.16 11.23
CA GLU A 95 -0.77 1.08 11.02
C GLU A 95 0.08 0.90 9.76
N ILE A 96 -0.16 1.75 8.77
CA ILE A 96 0.46 1.65 7.45
C ILE A 96 1.40 2.83 7.29
N ASN A 97 2.68 2.55 7.13
CA ASN A 97 3.68 3.54 6.75
C ASN A 97 3.57 3.80 5.25
N ARG A 98 3.59 5.08 4.89
CA ARG A 98 3.61 5.57 3.51
C ARG A 98 4.75 6.58 3.40
N PRO A 99 5.98 6.14 3.10
CA PRO A 99 7.08 7.04 2.83
C PRO A 99 6.71 7.91 1.62
N ALA A 100 6.98 9.20 1.74
CA ALA A 100 6.75 10.22 0.71
C ALA A 100 7.72 10.07 -0.47
#